data_AF-A0A3Q2XFX8-F1
#
_entry.id   AF-A0A3Q2XFX8-F1
#
_cell.length_a   1.000
_cell.length_b   1.000
_cell.length_c   1.000
_cell.angle_alpha   90.00
_cell.angle_beta   90.00
_cell.angle_gamma   90.00
#
_symmetry.space_group_name_H-M   'P 1'
#
loop_
_entity.id
_entity.type
_entity.pdbx_description
1 polymer ?
#
loop_
_entity_poly.entity_id
_entity_poly.type
_entity_poly.pdbx_seq_one_letter_code
_entity_poly.pdbx_strand_id
1 'polypeptide(L)'
;SHLFYFQYTFGDIISFRRKCAKTKITYKHFAVYVGTKNLFGQGEDKDIFHRIYKPTDGKYCVFESLTNEGEHAKENYLDKKLTPSSQADIIKHIKVMANETHCGKYDLLLNNCEHLATYVRYGKAYFKQVCDNNIVLCLLVR
;
A
#
# COMPACT_ATOMS: atom_id res chain seq x y z
N SER A 1 5.58 7.43 24.03
CA SER A 1 5.96 8.20 22.83
C SER A 1 4.72 8.39 21.96
N HIS A 2 4.10 9.57 22.00
CA HIS A 2 2.76 9.85 21.43
C HIS A 2 2.81 10.91 20.30
N LEU A 3 3.90 10.99 19.55
CA LEU A 3 4.18 12.12 18.64
C LEU A 3 3.95 11.84 17.14
N PHE A 4 3.50 10.65 16.74
CA PHE A 4 3.38 10.28 15.31
C PHE A 4 1.96 10.33 14.71
N TYR A 5 0.90 10.44 15.52
CA TYR A 5 -0.47 10.21 15.02
C TYR A 5 -1.12 11.37 14.26
N PHE A 6 -0.52 12.57 14.22
CA PHE A 6 -1.11 13.73 13.53
C PHE A 6 -0.73 13.88 12.04
N GLN A 7 0.12 13.01 11.50
CA GLN A 7 0.66 13.20 10.14
C GLN A 7 -0.27 12.70 9.01
N TYR A 8 -1.11 11.70 9.31
CA TYR A 8 -1.92 11.00 8.31
C TYR A 8 -3.41 11.01 8.65
N THR A 9 -4.22 11.07 7.60
CA THR A 9 -5.68 10.97 7.67
C THR A 9 -6.14 9.73 6.92
N PHE A 10 -7.30 9.20 7.31
CA PHE A 10 -7.86 7.99 6.71
C PHE A 10 -7.90 8.12 5.17
N GLY A 11 -7.37 7.12 4.47
CA GLY A 11 -7.30 7.08 3.02
C GLY A 11 -6.05 7.71 2.40
N ASP A 12 -5.15 8.30 3.20
CA ASP A 12 -3.86 8.79 2.70
C ASP A 12 -3.01 7.64 2.16
N ILE A 13 -2.44 7.82 0.98
CA ILE A 13 -1.41 6.95 0.44
C ILE A 13 -0.11 7.32 1.15
N ILE A 14 0.54 6.31 1.73
CA ILE A 14 1.84 6.41 2.39
C ILE A 14 2.83 5.59 1.59
N SER A 15 4.06 6.06 1.48
CA SER A 15 5.16 5.21 1.03
C SER A 15 6.28 5.10 2.05
N PHE A 16 7.02 4.00 1.97
CA PHE A 16 8.22 3.71 2.75
C PHE A 16 9.16 2.81 1.94
N ARG A 17 10.42 2.68 2.36
CA ARG A 17 11.42 1.90 1.61
C ARG A 17 11.43 0.43 2.05
N ARG A 18 11.44 -0.49 1.09
CA ARG A 18 11.69 -1.93 1.31
C ARG A 18 12.97 -2.34 0.58
N LYS A 19 13.69 -3.32 1.13
CA LYS A 19 14.86 -3.94 0.50
C LYS A 19 14.43 -5.16 -0.32
N CYS A 20 15.05 -5.35 -1.48
CA CYS A 20 14.88 -6.57 -2.24
C CYS A 20 15.69 -7.71 -1.60
N ALA A 21 15.07 -8.87 -1.38
CA ALA A 21 15.61 -9.94 -0.53
C ALA A 21 17.01 -10.44 -0.93
N LYS A 22 17.35 -10.38 -2.22
CA LYS A 22 18.63 -10.88 -2.77
C LYS A 22 19.59 -9.77 -3.22
N THR A 23 19.27 -8.49 -2.96
CA THR A 23 20.08 -7.36 -3.45
C THR A 23 20.17 -6.23 -2.42
N LYS A 24 21.09 -5.29 -2.63
CA LYS A 24 21.18 -4.06 -1.83
C LYS A 24 20.19 -2.97 -2.29
N ILE A 25 19.33 -3.30 -3.25
CA ILE A 25 18.43 -2.35 -3.89
C ILE A 25 17.22 -2.14 -2.99
N THR A 26 16.87 -0.87 -2.81
CA THR A 26 15.63 -0.47 -2.16
C THR A 26 14.64 0.02 -3.19
N TYR A 27 13.37 -0.27 -2.95
CA TYR A 27 12.26 0.26 -3.74
C TYR A 27 11.23 0.89 -2.81
N LYS A 28 10.43 1.78 -3.38
CA LYS A 28 9.29 2.39 -2.67
C LYS A 28 8.15 1.38 -2.56
N HIS A 29 7.61 1.19 -1.37
CA HIS A 29 6.42 0.39 -1.12
C HIS A 29 5.29 1.33 -0.73
N PHE A 30 4.07 1.07 -1.22
CA PHE A 30 2.91 1.90 -0.99
C PHE A 30 1.87 1.21 -0.11
N ALA A 31 1.23 1.98 0.75
CA ALA A 31 0.17 1.57 1.63
C ALA A 31 -0.90 2.66 1.73
N VAL A 32 -2.08 2.31 2.24
CA VAL A 32 -3.15 3.25 2.57
C VAL A 32 -3.30 3.30 4.07
N TYR A 33 -3.30 4.51 4.65
CA TYR A 33 -3.58 4.71 6.07
C TYR A 33 -5.05 4.45 6.36
N VAL A 34 -5.34 3.53 7.28
CA VAL A 34 -6.70 3.19 7.70
C VAL A 34 -7.00 3.59 9.15
N GLY A 35 -6.01 4.12 9.86
CA GLY A 35 -6.14 4.56 11.24
C GLY A 35 -6.31 3.40 12.24
N THR A 36 -6.44 3.74 13.52
CA THR A 36 -6.51 2.77 14.62
C THR A 36 -7.91 2.22 14.88
N LYS A 37 -8.93 2.72 14.17
CA LYS A 37 -10.29 2.20 14.31
C LYS A 37 -10.39 0.83 13.64
N ASN A 38 -10.89 -0.16 14.37
CA ASN A 38 -11.06 -1.54 13.90
C ASN A 38 -12.24 -1.71 12.90
N LEU A 39 -12.21 -0.96 11.79
CA LEU A 39 -13.28 -0.91 10.78
C LEU A 39 -13.40 -2.17 9.92
N PHE A 40 -12.34 -3.01 9.89
CA PHE A 40 -12.22 -4.17 9.02
C PHE A 40 -11.96 -5.47 9.79
N GLY A 41 -12.00 -5.44 11.13
CA GLY A 41 -11.58 -6.57 11.97
C GLY A 41 -10.05 -6.74 12.03
N GLN A 42 -9.29 -5.72 11.63
CA GLN A 42 -7.83 -5.76 11.55
C GLN A 42 -7.12 -5.67 12.91
N GLY A 43 -7.79 -5.15 13.94
CA GLY A 43 -7.21 -4.76 15.23
C GLY A 43 -6.97 -3.25 15.33
N GLU A 44 -6.58 -2.78 16.51
CA GLU A 44 -6.31 -1.35 16.77
C GLU A 44 -4.84 -0.97 16.52
N ASP A 45 -3.97 -1.97 16.38
CA ASP A 45 -2.52 -1.86 16.15
C ASP A 45 -2.14 -1.84 14.66
N LYS A 46 -3.11 -2.14 13.77
CA LYS A 46 -2.89 -2.22 12.32
C LYS A 46 -3.56 -1.06 11.61
N ASP A 47 -2.76 -0.05 11.31
CA ASP A 47 -3.19 1.25 10.82
C ASP A 47 -2.89 1.49 9.33
N ILE A 48 -2.34 0.50 8.63
CA ILE A 48 -2.13 0.54 7.18
C ILE A 48 -2.70 -0.69 6.47
N PHE A 49 -3.17 -0.49 5.23
CA PHE A 49 -3.60 -1.54 4.30
C PHE A 49 -2.75 -1.50 3.04
N HIS A 50 -2.16 -2.63 2.66
CA HIS A 50 -1.21 -2.67 1.53
C HIS A 50 -1.06 -4.06 0.92
N ARG A 51 -0.42 -4.11 -0.25
CA ARG A 51 -0.13 -5.35 -0.97
C ARG A 51 1.31 -5.77 -0.74
N ILE A 52 1.54 -6.90 -0.10
CA ILE A 52 2.86 -7.52 0.07
C ILE A 52 3.00 -8.77 -0.80
N TYR A 53 4.21 -9.31 -0.92
CA TYR A 53 4.48 -10.61 -1.54
C TYR A 53 4.88 -11.62 -0.46
N LYS A 54 4.22 -12.77 -0.40
CA LYS A 54 4.64 -13.91 0.43
C LYS A 54 5.01 -15.14 -0.43
N PRO A 55 6.16 -15.81 -0.19
CA PRO A 55 6.60 -16.94 -1.02
C PRO A 55 5.69 -18.18 -0.98
N THR A 56 4.93 -18.38 0.10
CA THR A 56 4.21 -19.62 0.40
C THR A 56 2.91 -19.79 -0.41
N ASP A 57 2.13 -18.73 -0.49
CA ASP A 57 0.79 -18.70 -1.10
C ASP A 57 0.59 -17.44 -1.95
N GLY A 58 1.64 -16.64 -2.10
CA GLY A 58 1.61 -15.33 -2.73
C GLY A 58 1.23 -14.19 -1.78
N LYS A 59 0.57 -14.43 -0.64
CA LYS A 59 -0.48 -13.53 -0.13
C LYS A 59 -0.26 -12.01 -0.11
N TYR A 60 -1.38 -11.37 -0.42
CA TYR A 60 -1.61 -9.99 -0.85
C TYR A 60 -2.70 -9.33 0.00
N CYS A 61 -2.82 -8.00 -0.10
CA CYS A 61 -3.78 -7.14 0.60
C CYS A 61 -3.94 -7.46 2.09
N VAL A 62 -3.01 -6.97 2.90
CA VAL A 62 -2.98 -7.19 4.34
C VAL A 62 -3.09 -5.88 5.10
N PHE A 63 -3.45 -6.00 6.37
CA PHE A 63 -3.31 -4.92 7.34
C PHE A 63 -2.05 -5.15 8.16
N GLU A 64 -1.24 -4.11 8.33
CA GLU A 64 -0.02 -4.11 9.15
C GLU A 64 0.07 -2.80 9.95
N SER A 65 1.11 -2.67 10.76
CA SER A 65 1.38 -1.47 11.57
C SER A 65 2.47 -0.62 10.92
N LEU A 66 2.18 0.66 10.67
CA LEU A 66 3.13 1.62 10.12
C LEU A 66 4.34 1.82 11.03
N THR A 67 4.18 1.63 12.35
CA THR A 67 5.28 1.79 13.32
C THR A 67 6.40 0.76 13.12
N ASN A 68 6.12 -0.33 12.40
CA ASN A 68 7.12 -1.34 12.04
C ASN A 68 7.89 -0.98 10.76
N GLU A 69 7.50 0.10 10.08
CA GLU A 69 8.16 0.57 8.87
C GLU A 69 9.18 1.67 9.19
N GLY A 70 10.16 1.79 8.31
CA GLY A 70 11.15 2.85 8.39
C GLY A 70 10.59 4.22 8.02
N GLU A 71 11.48 5.10 7.56
CA GLU A 71 11.08 6.43 7.07
C GLU A 71 9.94 6.34 6.03
N HIS A 72 8.89 7.12 6.29
CA HIS A 72 7.65 7.09 5.53
C HIS A 72 7.16 8.50 5.16
N ALA A 73 6.47 8.62 4.02
CA ALA A 73 6.01 9.89 3.47
C ALA A 73 4.60 9.77 2.88
N LYS A 74 3.83 10.88 2.90
CA LYS A 74 2.52 10.99 2.24
C LYS A 74 2.73 11.11 0.72
N GLU A 75 1.96 10.36 -0.07
CA GLU A 75 2.13 10.20 -1.51
C GLU A 75 0.80 10.36 -2.28
N ASN A 76 -0.06 11.28 -1.85
CA ASN A 76 -1.31 11.61 -2.55
C ASN A 76 -1.06 12.44 -3.83
N TYR A 77 -0.08 12.07 -4.65
CA TYR A 77 0.39 12.88 -5.78
C TYR A 77 -0.66 13.02 -6.90
N LEU A 78 -1.66 12.12 -6.94
CA LEU A 78 -2.76 12.16 -7.91
C LEU A 78 -3.91 13.09 -7.48
N ASP A 79 -3.93 13.62 -6.26
CA ASP A 79 -5.00 14.54 -5.80
C ASP A 79 -5.10 15.81 -6.66
N LYS A 80 -4.00 16.20 -7.33
CA LYS A 80 -3.98 17.32 -8.29
C LYS A 80 -4.71 17.03 -9.60
N LYS A 81 -5.02 15.75 -9.88
CA LYS A 81 -5.58 15.26 -11.15
C LYS A 81 -6.88 14.47 -10.96
N LEU A 82 -7.06 13.84 -9.81
CA LEU A 82 -8.18 12.97 -9.48
C LEU A 82 -8.76 13.38 -8.14
N THR A 83 -10.09 13.42 -8.07
CA THR A 83 -10.78 13.59 -6.80
C THR A 83 -10.65 12.30 -5.98
N PRO A 84 -10.18 12.36 -4.73
CA PRO A 84 -10.17 11.19 -3.84
C PRO A 84 -11.61 10.71 -3.59
N SER A 85 -11.77 9.39 -3.47
CA SER A 85 -13.04 8.76 -3.15
C SER A 85 -13.53 9.16 -1.75
N SER A 86 -14.83 9.07 -1.53
CA SER A 86 -15.41 9.31 -0.20
C SER A 86 -14.89 8.27 0.80
N GLN A 87 -14.97 8.58 2.11
CA GLN A 87 -14.59 7.61 3.14
C GLN A 87 -15.38 6.28 3.00
N ALA A 88 -16.67 6.36 2.68
CA ALA A 88 -17.50 5.18 2.48
C ALA A 88 -17.03 4.32 1.30
N ASP A 89 -16.63 4.96 0.19
CA ASP A 89 -16.11 4.27 -0.98
C ASP A 89 -14.71 3.68 -0.73
N ILE A 90 -13.84 4.39 -0.01
CA ILE A 90 -12.53 3.86 0.40
C ILE A 90 -12.72 2.59 1.26
N ILE A 91 -13.64 2.62 2.22
CA ILE A 91 -13.99 1.43 3.02
C ILE A 91 -14.49 0.30 2.12
N LYS A 92 -15.33 0.60 1.12
CA LYS A 92 -15.82 -0.38 0.15
C LYS A 92 -14.68 -0.98 -0.67
N HIS A 93 -13.78 -0.17 -1.21
CA HIS A 93 -12.61 -0.64 -1.96
C HIS A 93 -11.73 -1.55 -1.11
N ILE A 94 -11.46 -1.18 0.15
CA ILE A 94 -10.68 -2.00 1.07
C ILE A 94 -11.37 -3.33 1.33
N LYS A 95 -12.68 -3.35 1.63
CA LYS A 95 -13.42 -4.60 1.85
C LYS A 95 -13.40 -5.52 0.63
N VAL A 96 -13.52 -4.95 -0.58
CA VAL A 96 -13.39 -5.71 -1.83
C VAL A 96 -12.00 -6.31 -1.95
N MET A 97 -10.94 -5.54 -1.71
CA MET A 97 -9.56 -5.98 -1.88
C MET A 97 -9.04 -6.85 -0.74
N ALA A 98 -9.61 -6.75 0.46
CA ALA A 98 -9.29 -7.64 1.58
C ALA A 98 -9.82 -9.06 1.34
N ASN A 99 -10.73 -9.25 0.39
CA ASN A 99 -11.11 -10.57 -0.09
C ASN A 99 -9.97 -11.16 -0.95
N GLU A 100 -9.41 -12.30 -0.51
CA GLU A 100 -8.25 -12.94 -1.13
C GLU A 100 -8.45 -13.21 -2.63
N THR A 101 -9.69 -13.50 -3.07
CA THR A 101 -10.04 -13.75 -4.47
C THR A 101 -9.87 -12.51 -5.34
N HIS A 102 -10.16 -11.32 -4.82
CA HIS A 102 -10.10 -10.06 -5.58
C HIS A 102 -8.75 -9.37 -5.48
N CYS A 103 -8.00 -9.60 -4.40
CA CYS A 103 -6.66 -9.04 -4.34
C CYS A 103 -5.78 -9.59 -5.47
N GLY A 104 -5.89 -10.89 -5.79
CA GLY A 104 -5.13 -11.52 -6.88
C GLY A 104 -3.62 -11.56 -6.62
N LYS A 105 -2.86 -12.18 -7.53
CA LYS A 105 -1.40 -12.36 -7.39
C LYS A 105 -0.63 -11.05 -7.58
N TYR A 106 0.54 -10.91 -6.93
CA TYR A 106 1.45 -9.78 -7.11
C TYR A 106 1.87 -9.84 -8.54
N ASP A 107 1.93 -8.67 -9.11
CA ASP A 107 2.81 -8.45 -10.24
C ASP A 107 3.49 -7.11 -10.02
N LEU A 108 4.82 -7.08 -10.08
CA LEU A 108 5.59 -5.86 -9.85
C LEU A 108 5.24 -4.75 -10.86
N LEU A 109 4.78 -5.11 -12.05
CA LEU A 109 4.46 -4.18 -13.14
C LEU A 109 2.96 -3.98 -13.35
N LEU A 110 2.14 -5.01 -13.06
CA LEU A 110 0.71 -5.02 -13.40
C LEU A 110 -0.23 -5.03 -12.17
N ASN A 111 0.23 -5.46 -11.00
CA ASN A 111 -0.60 -5.62 -9.81
C ASN A 111 0.22 -5.53 -8.51
N ASN A 112 0.78 -4.36 -8.27
CA ASN A 112 1.70 -4.09 -7.16
C ASN A 112 1.02 -3.24 -6.05
N CYS A 113 1.84 -2.79 -5.09
CA CYS A 113 1.39 -1.98 -3.96
C CYS A 113 0.85 -0.60 -4.37
N GLU A 114 1.41 0.04 -5.40
CA GLU A 114 0.95 1.35 -5.89
C GLU A 114 -0.42 1.23 -6.57
N HIS A 115 -0.62 0.17 -7.38
CA HIS A 115 -1.91 -0.13 -7.99
C HIS A 115 -3.01 -0.31 -6.94
N LEU A 116 -2.72 -1.06 -5.87
CA LEU A 116 -3.68 -1.21 -4.78
C LEU A 116 -3.98 0.12 -4.10
N ALA A 117 -2.94 0.88 -3.74
CA ALA A 117 -3.12 2.12 -2.98
C ALA A 117 -3.92 3.17 -3.76
N THR A 118 -3.64 3.30 -5.06
CA THR A 118 -4.37 4.21 -5.95
C THR A 118 -5.79 3.73 -6.23
N TYR A 119 -6.03 2.43 -6.39
CA TYR A 119 -7.37 1.88 -6.50
C TYR A 119 -8.20 2.18 -5.24
N VAL A 120 -7.63 1.96 -4.06
CA VAL A 120 -8.33 2.23 -2.80
C VAL A 120 -8.69 3.71 -2.67
N ARG A 121 -7.76 4.63 -2.96
CA ARG A 121 -7.99 6.07 -2.80
C ARG A 121 -8.88 6.68 -3.89
N TYR A 122 -8.80 6.22 -5.14
CA TYR A 122 -9.42 6.89 -6.29
C TYR A 122 -10.41 6.01 -7.07
N GLY A 123 -10.60 4.75 -6.69
CA GLY A 123 -11.38 3.76 -7.44
C GLY A 123 -10.73 3.30 -8.75
N LYS A 124 -9.49 3.71 -9.02
CA LYS A 124 -8.74 3.45 -10.25
C LYS A 124 -7.29 3.12 -9.93
N ALA A 125 -6.79 2.02 -10.49
CA ALA A 125 -5.41 1.60 -10.29
C ALA A 125 -4.47 2.38 -11.23
N TYR A 126 -3.42 2.96 -10.67
CA TYR A 126 -2.36 3.68 -11.36
C TYR A 126 -1.00 3.19 -10.89
N PHE A 127 -0.01 3.30 -11.76
CA PHE A 127 1.37 2.97 -11.48
C PHE A 127 2.29 3.96 -12.15
N LYS A 128 3.14 4.61 -11.34
CA LYS A 128 4.17 5.54 -11.78
C LYS A 128 5.57 4.99 -11.56
N GLN A 129 5.70 3.95 -10.74
CA GLN A 129 6.99 3.38 -10.35
C GLN A 129 7.80 2.71 -11.49
N VAL A 130 7.27 2.56 -12.72
CA VAL A 130 8.06 2.09 -13.90
C VAL A 130 9.29 2.98 -14.17
N CYS A 131 9.31 4.23 -13.69
CA CYS A 131 10.46 5.12 -13.86
C CYS A 131 11.57 4.91 -12.82
N ASP A 132 11.41 3.99 -11.87
CA ASP A 132 12.42 3.66 -10.85
C ASP A 132 13.16 2.38 -11.25
N ASN A 133 14.34 2.53 -11.89
CA ASN A 133 15.19 1.45 -12.42
C ASN A 133 15.43 0.29 -11.41
N ASN A 134 15.30 0.59 -10.13
CA ASN A 134 15.46 -0.34 -9.02
C ASN A 134 14.43 -1.47 -9.00
N ILE A 135 13.18 -1.24 -9.43
CA ILE A 135 12.13 -2.27 -9.44
C ILE A 135 12.38 -3.29 -10.55
N VAL A 136 12.75 -2.80 -11.74
CA VAL A 136 13.13 -3.65 -12.87
C VAL A 136 14.34 -4.50 -12.48
N LEU A 137 15.31 -3.91 -11.79
CA LEU A 137 16.46 -4.67 -11.32
C LEU A 137 16.05 -5.73 -10.28
N CYS A 138 15.13 -5.43 -9.35
CA CYS A 138 14.61 -6.44 -8.43
C CYS A 138 13.83 -7.58 -9.09
N LEU A 139 13.24 -7.38 -10.28
CA LEU A 139 12.64 -8.47 -11.08
C LEU A 139 13.70 -9.44 -11.61
N LEU A 140 14.84 -8.90 -12.08
CA LEU A 140 15.90 -9.69 -12.72
C LEU A 140 16.70 -10.55 -11.73
N VAL A 141 16.59 -10.29 -10.42
CA VAL A 141 17.33 -11.00 -9.36
C VAL A 141 16.42 -11.79 -8.41
N ARG A 142 15.13 -11.95 -8.76
CA ARG A 142 14.21 -12.83 -8.03
C ARG A 142 14.59 -14.30 -8.15
#